data_AF-A0A0G1BII6-F1
#
_entry.id   AF-A0A0G1BII6-F1
#
_cell.length_a   1.000
_cell.length_b   1.000
_cell.length_c   1.000
_cell.angle_alpha   90.00
_cell.angle_beta   90.00
_cell.angle_gamma   90.00
#
_symmetry.space_group_name_H-M   'P 1'
#
loop_
_entity.id
_entity.type
_entity.pdbx_description
1 polymer ?
#
loop_
_entity_poly.entity_id
_entity_poly.type
_entity_poly.pdbx_seq_one_letter_code
_entity_poly.pdbx_strand_id
1 'polypeptide(L)'
;MMPIKNLLYLLQLEEYDVRRFDAWLKNNPGRIVLEKKKKINWTLKARSIFALAGIVNIFTFGNKSLAIKIATRFLLPADILAKKFLVFLARLKINGMKNLTVIGITGSYGKTTVKDAISHVLIHKYKTLKTEGNYNTLLGVAKTILGDLRPEHEIFVCEMAAYQPGDIQAITELAKPKIGVITAIGPMHLERFETEENILKTKLELIESLPEDGFGFLPKELEPQFIKYFHNSNYGSKSKIE
;
A
#
# COMPACT_ATOMS: atom_id res chain seq x y z
N MET A 1 9.33 20.63 26.01
CA MET A 1 9.50 19.33 25.31
C MET A 1 8.13 18.74 24.99
N MET A 2 7.91 18.23 23.76
CA MET A 2 6.59 17.75 23.34
C MET A 2 6.06 16.61 24.24
N PRO A 3 4.75 16.59 24.58
CA PRO A 3 4.12 15.48 25.27
C PRO A 3 4.22 14.16 24.48
N ILE A 4 4.26 13.01 25.17
CA ILE A 4 4.28 11.68 24.53
C ILE A 4 3.09 11.52 23.57
N LYS A 5 1.92 12.07 23.93
CA LYS A 5 0.74 12.05 23.05
C LYS A 5 0.99 12.74 21.71
N ASN A 6 1.62 13.91 21.71
CA ASN A 6 1.90 14.66 20.48
C ASN A 6 3.00 13.98 19.66
N LEU A 7 4.00 13.39 20.33
CA LEU A 7 5.02 12.58 19.67
C LEU A 7 4.41 11.34 19.01
N LEU A 8 3.45 10.69 19.67
CA LEU A 8 2.73 9.54 19.11
C LEU A 8 1.84 9.94 17.94
N TYR A 9 1.20 11.10 18.03
CA TYR A 9 0.42 11.65 16.92
C TYR A 9 1.33 11.93 15.71
N LEU A 10 2.48 12.58 15.91
CA LEU A 10 3.47 12.78 14.85
C LEU A 10 3.96 11.44 14.27
N LEU A 11 4.31 10.48 15.14
CA LEU A 11 4.74 9.16 14.71
C LEU A 11 3.66 8.45 13.87
N GLN A 12 2.37 8.63 14.21
CA GLN A 12 1.26 8.08 13.43
C GLN A 12 1.10 8.78 12.07
N LEU A 13 1.34 10.09 11.98
CA LEU A 13 1.37 10.81 10.70
C LEU A 13 2.51 10.30 9.79
N GLU A 14 3.64 9.94 10.39
CA GLU A 14 4.80 9.34 9.71
C GLU A 14 4.70 7.81 9.56
N GLU A 15 3.49 7.24 9.68
CA GLU A 15 3.21 5.81 9.49
C GLU A 15 4.01 4.86 10.41
N TYR A 16 4.43 5.36 11.57
CA TYR A 16 5.31 4.68 12.53
C TYR A 16 6.73 4.39 12.00
N ASP A 17 7.16 5.08 10.95
CA ASP A 17 8.56 5.02 10.49
C ASP A 17 9.44 5.91 11.38
N VAL A 18 10.30 5.26 12.17
CA VAL A 18 11.20 5.94 13.11
C VAL A 18 12.22 6.84 12.39
N ARG A 19 12.63 6.51 11.16
CA ARG A 19 13.57 7.32 10.38
C ARG A 19 12.92 8.60 9.90
N ARG A 20 11.69 8.52 9.36
CA ARG A 20 10.92 9.70 8.96
C ARG A 20 10.60 10.59 10.16
N PHE A 21 10.23 9.97 11.28
CA PHE A 21 10.03 10.67 12.53
C PHE A 21 11.27 11.44 12.99
N ASP A 22 12.46 10.81 12.96
CA ASP A 22 13.72 11.47 13.31
C ASP A 22 14.08 12.59 12.32
N ALA A 23 13.89 12.37 11.02
CA ALA A 23 14.11 13.40 9.99
C ALA A 23 13.18 14.60 10.19
N TRP A 24 11.91 14.35 10.51
CA TRP A 24 10.94 15.41 10.80
C TRP A 24 11.36 16.24 12.01
N LEU A 25 11.76 15.59 13.11
CA LEU A 25 12.21 16.27 14.33
C LEU A 25 13.46 17.13 14.08
N LYS A 26 14.40 16.61 13.27
CA LYS A 26 15.61 17.35 12.87
C LYS A 26 15.28 18.59 12.03
N ASN A 27 14.34 18.45 11.09
CA ASN A 27 13.95 19.53 10.19
C ASN A 27 12.98 20.55 10.83
N ASN A 28 12.38 20.23 11.98
CA ASN A 28 11.41 21.08 12.68
C ASN A 28 11.75 21.24 14.18
N PRO A 29 12.93 21.80 14.52
CA PRO A 29 13.32 21.96 15.92
C PRO A 29 12.34 22.87 16.66
N GLY A 30 11.86 22.42 17.82
CA GLY A 30 10.94 23.21 18.67
C GLY A 30 9.48 23.31 18.18
N ARG A 31 9.16 22.82 16.98
CA ARG A 31 7.79 22.85 16.45
C ARG A 31 6.89 21.87 17.22
N ILE A 32 5.74 22.35 17.68
CA ILE A 32 4.73 21.52 18.33
C ILE A 32 3.70 21.09 17.29
N VAL A 33 3.51 19.79 17.14
CA VAL A 33 2.39 19.24 16.37
C VAL A 33 1.16 19.23 17.25
N LEU A 34 0.16 20.01 16.86
CA LEU A 34 -1.16 20.04 17.48
C LEU A 34 -2.15 19.25 16.62
N GLU A 35 -3.06 18.52 17.26
CA GLU A 35 -4.17 17.82 16.61
C GLU A 35 -5.17 18.85 16.04
N LYS A 36 -4.82 19.55 14.95
CA LYS A 36 -5.67 20.62 14.38
C LYS A 36 -6.70 20.14 13.36
N LYS A 37 -6.47 19.00 12.68
CA LYS A 37 -7.38 18.48 11.61
C LYS A 37 -7.75 16.99 11.74
N LYS A 38 -6.86 16.14 12.25
CA LYS A 38 -7.16 14.73 12.55
C LYS A 38 -6.80 14.45 14.01
N LYS A 39 -7.72 13.83 14.75
CA LYS A 39 -7.44 13.32 16.10
C LYS A 39 -6.56 12.08 15.98
N ILE A 40 -5.78 11.80 17.02
CA ILE A 40 -5.01 10.55 17.07
C ILE A 40 -5.95 9.34 16.96
N ASN A 41 -5.62 8.40 16.08
CA ASN A 41 -6.35 7.14 15.98
C ASN A 41 -5.78 6.15 17.01
N TRP A 42 -6.52 5.92 18.10
CA TRP A 42 -6.14 5.03 19.19
C TRP A 42 -6.31 3.55 18.84
N THR A 43 -5.54 3.10 17.85
CA THR A 43 -5.39 1.68 17.51
C THR A 43 -4.71 0.89 18.63
N LEU A 44 -4.81 -0.44 18.60
CA LEU A 44 -4.08 -1.29 19.56
C LEU A 44 -2.58 -0.98 19.56
N LYS A 45 -1.98 -0.80 18.37
CA LYS A 45 -0.58 -0.39 18.21
C LYS A 45 -0.29 0.95 18.89
N ALA A 46 -1.12 1.97 18.65
CA ALA A 46 -0.95 3.28 19.26
C ALA A 46 -1.05 3.23 20.79
N ARG A 47 -2.02 2.48 21.33
CA ARG A 47 -2.19 2.26 22.77
C ARG A 47 -0.98 1.54 23.37
N SER A 48 -0.49 0.48 22.73
CA SER A 48 0.69 -0.26 23.18
C SER A 48 1.96 0.58 23.18
N ILE A 49 2.19 1.37 22.11
CA ILE A 49 3.33 2.30 22.05
C ILE A 49 3.21 3.36 23.14
N PHE A 50 2.02 3.94 23.35
CA PHE A 50 1.81 4.96 24.38
C PHE A 50 2.09 4.43 25.79
N ALA A 51 1.54 3.27 26.13
CA ALA A 51 1.73 2.64 27.43
C ALA A 51 3.21 2.29 27.68
N LEU A 52 3.85 1.64 26.69
CA LEU A 52 5.26 1.26 26.79
C LEU A 52 6.17 2.49 26.84
N ALA A 53 5.89 3.53 26.06
CA ALA A 53 6.64 4.78 26.12
C ALA A 53 6.52 5.46 27.48
N GLY A 54 5.36 5.37 28.14
CA GLY A 54 5.17 5.85 29.51
C GLY A 54 6.10 5.18 30.51
N ILE A 55 6.22 3.85 30.45
CA ILE A 55 7.14 3.06 31.30
C ILE A 55 8.60 3.38 30.97
N VAL A 56 8.96 3.31 29.68
CA VAL A 56 10.34 3.55 29.22
C VAL A 56 10.81 4.98 29.55
N ASN A 57 9.91 5.96 29.60
CA ASN A 57 10.24 7.35 29.93
C ASN A 57 10.85 7.50 31.34
N ILE A 58 10.55 6.59 32.27
CA ILE A 58 11.17 6.56 33.59
C ILE A 58 12.66 6.21 33.45
N PHE A 59 12.97 5.20 32.63
CA PHE A 59 14.33 4.72 32.39
C PHE A 59 15.15 5.64 31.48
N THR A 60 14.52 6.52 30.69
CA THR A 60 15.21 7.50 29.85
C THR A 60 15.40 8.86 30.52
N PHE A 61 15.28 8.92 31.86
CA PHE A 61 15.40 10.15 32.65
C PHE A 61 14.49 11.28 32.14
N GLY A 62 13.28 10.93 31.71
CA GLY A 62 12.30 11.89 31.20
C GLY A 62 12.46 12.27 29.73
N ASN A 63 13.39 11.68 28.98
CA ASN A 63 13.52 11.89 27.53
C ASN A 63 12.41 11.17 26.75
N LYS A 64 11.29 11.88 26.52
CA LYS A 64 10.07 11.39 25.85
C LYS A 64 10.30 10.98 24.38
N SER A 65 11.17 11.68 23.66
CA SER A 65 11.49 11.34 22.26
C SER A 65 12.29 10.04 22.18
N LEU A 66 13.23 9.84 23.09
CA LEU A 66 13.94 8.56 23.19
C LEU A 66 12.99 7.43 23.62
N ALA A 67 12.12 7.68 24.59
CA ALA A 67 11.18 6.69 25.10
C ALA A 67 10.22 6.18 24.02
N ILE A 68 9.62 7.07 23.21
CA ILE A 68 8.70 6.65 22.15
C ILE A 68 9.40 5.86 21.05
N LYS A 69 10.67 6.19 20.74
CA LYS A 69 11.47 5.45 19.76
C LYS A 69 11.82 4.05 20.24
N ILE A 70 12.24 3.90 21.49
CA ILE A 70 12.52 2.59 22.10
C ILE A 70 11.25 1.76 22.12
N ALA A 71 10.12 2.32 22.59
CA ALA A 71 8.84 1.62 22.62
C ALA A 71 8.40 1.14 21.23
N THR A 72 8.55 1.98 20.21
CA THR A 72 8.20 1.65 18.83
C THR A 72 9.09 0.53 18.26
N ARG A 73 10.41 0.60 18.49
CA ARG A 73 11.36 -0.43 18.03
C ARG A 73 11.14 -1.76 18.74
N PHE A 74 10.82 -1.73 20.03
CA PHE A 74 10.51 -2.92 20.82
C PHE A 74 9.27 -3.66 20.29
N LEU A 75 8.24 -2.93 19.89
CA LEU A 75 7.01 -3.50 19.34
C LEU A 75 7.09 -3.85 17.85
N LEU A 76 8.16 -3.44 17.15
CA LEU A 76 8.30 -3.64 15.72
C LEU A 76 8.26 -5.12 15.29
N PRO A 77 8.94 -6.08 15.96
CA PRO A 77 8.88 -7.50 15.58
C PRO A 77 7.46 -8.06 15.67
N ALA A 78 6.73 -7.72 16.74
CA ALA A 78 5.35 -8.14 16.93
C ALA A 78 4.41 -7.52 15.88
N ASP A 79 4.60 -6.24 15.54
CA ASP A 79 3.83 -5.56 14.48
C ASP A 79 4.07 -6.20 13.11
N ILE A 80 5.32 -6.53 12.78
CA ILE A 80 5.67 -7.23 11.52
C ILE A 80 5.02 -8.61 11.49
N LEU A 81 5.11 -9.37 12.57
CA LEU A 81 4.50 -10.71 12.65
C LEU A 81 2.98 -10.64 12.51
N ALA A 82 2.32 -9.72 13.21
CA ALA A 82 0.88 -9.52 13.12
C ALA A 82 0.43 -9.14 11.69
N LYS A 83 1.18 -8.25 11.02
CA LYS A 83 0.92 -7.89 9.62
C LYS A 83 1.08 -9.07 8.67
N LYS A 84 2.17 -9.84 8.80
CA LYS A 84 2.40 -11.05 8.00
C LYS A 84 1.29 -12.07 8.21
N PHE A 85 0.85 -12.26 9.45
CA PHE A 85 -0.25 -13.16 9.78
C PHE A 85 -1.57 -12.71 9.15
N LEU A 86 -1.90 -11.42 9.18
CA LEU A 86 -3.08 -10.89 8.49
C LEU A 86 -3.02 -11.12 6.97
N VAL A 87 -1.87 -10.85 6.34
CA VAL A 87 -1.67 -11.12 4.90
C VAL A 87 -1.80 -12.61 4.60
N PHE A 88 -1.28 -13.48 5.47
CA PHE A 88 -1.44 -14.93 5.34
C PHE A 88 -2.91 -15.36 5.41
N LEU A 89 -3.68 -14.87 6.38
CA LEU A 89 -5.12 -15.16 6.47
C LEU A 89 -5.88 -14.64 5.26
N ALA A 90 -5.54 -13.44 4.76
CA ALA A 90 -6.13 -12.88 3.55
C ALA A 90 -5.84 -13.77 2.33
N ARG A 91 -4.60 -14.28 2.21
CA ARG A 91 -4.18 -15.20 1.15
C ARG A 91 -4.98 -16.51 1.19
N LEU A 92 -5.18 -17.09 2.38
CA LEU A 92 -6.02 -18.28 2.53
C LEU A 92 -7.47 -18.01 2.09
N LYS A 93 -8.03 -16.88 2.50
CA LYS A 93 -9.40 -16.51 2.18
C LYS A 93 -9.60 -16.31 0.67
N ILE A 94 -8.76 -15.50 0.02
CA ILE A 94 -8.91 -15.21 -1.41
C ILE A 94 -8.63 -16.42 -2.30
N ASN A 95 -7.69 -17.29 -1.92
CA ASN A 95 -7.45 -18.56 -2.65
C ASN A 95 -8.66 -19.51 -2.62
N GLY A 96 -9.55 -19.37 -1.63
CA GLY A 96 -10.80 -20.13 -1.58
C GLY A 96 -11.89 -19.61 -2.53
N MET A 97 -11.71 -18.44 -3.15
CA MET A 97 -12.73 -17.79 -3.98
C MET A 97 -12.64 -18.21 -5.44
N LYS A 98 -13.18 -19.39 -5.77
CA LYS A 98 -13.02 -20.02 -7.10
C LYS A 98 -13.60 -19.21 -8.28
N ASN A 99 -14.64 -18.42 -8.05
CA ASN A 99 -15.34 -17.67 -9.09
C ASN A 99 -14.97 -16.18 -9.12
N LEU A 100 -13.95 -15.78 -8.36
CA LEU A 100 -13.57 -14.37 -8.23
C LEU A 100 -12.61 -13.97 -9.35
N THR A 101 -12.98 -12.95 -10.11
CA THR A 101 -12.07 -12.25 -11.03
C THR A 101 -11.58 -10.97 -10.37
N VAL A 102 -10.25 -10.83 -10.28
CA VAL A 102 -9.63 -9.64 -9.69
C VAL A 102 -9.13 -8.70 -10.79
N ILE A 103 -9.53 -7.43 -10.68
CA ILE A 103 -9.09 -6.33 -11.54
C ILE A 103 -8.12 -5.46 -10.74
N GLY A 104 -6.83 -5.53 -11.05
CA GLY A 104 -5.82 -4.67 -10.44
C GLY A 104 -5.72 -3.33 -11.15
N ILE A 105 -5.65 -2.24 -10.40
CA ILE A 105 -5.53 -0.88 -10.95
C ILE A 105 -4.35 -0.17 -10.31
N THR A 106 -3.41 0.30 -11.13
CA THR A 106 -2.25 1.05 -10.67
C THR A 106 -1.97 2.28 -11.55
N GLY A 107 -1.00 3.08 -11.12
CA GLY A 107 -0.53 4.28 -11.83
C GLY A 107 -0.17 5.41 -10.87
N SER A 108 0.42 6.47 -11.41
CA SER A 108 0.73 7.69 -10.66
C SER A 108 -0.57 8.41 -10.31
N TYR A 109 -1.48 8.62 -11.26
CA TYR A 109 -2.69 9.44 -11.10
C TYR A 109 -3.96 8.69 -11.54
N GLY A 110 -5.14 9.15 -11.15
CA GLY A 110 -6.42 8.62 -11.67
C GLY A 110 -6.87 7.25 -11.17
N LYS A 111 -6.04 6.53 -10.40
CA LYS A 111 -6.34 5.20 -9.81
C LYS A 111 -7.76 5.10 -9.19
N THR A 112 -8.07 5.97 -8.24
CA THR A 112 -9.35 5.94 -7.51
C THR A 112 -10.53 6.23 -8.42
N THR A 113 -10.42 7.23 -9.31
CA THR A 113 -11.44 7.56 -10.30
C THR A 113 -11.73 6.38 -11.23
N VAL A 114 -10.70 5.72 -11.74
CA VAL A 114 -10.85 4.56 -12.64
C VAL A 114 -11.42 3.35 -11.89
N LYS A 115 -10.97 3.08 -10.67
CA LYS A 115 -11.56 2.06 -9.79
C LYS A 115 -13.06 2.30 -9.62
N ASP A 116 -13.44 3.52 -9.28
CA ASP A 116 -14.83 3.86 -9.02
C ASP A 116 -15.67 3.75 -10.29
N ALA A 117 -15.18 4.25 -11.43
CA ALA A 117 -15.85 4.13 -12.72
C ALA A 117 -16.09 2.66 -13.12
N ILE A 118 -15.04 1.83 -13.07
CA ILE A 118 -15.13 0.38 -13.37
C ILE A 118 -16.12 -0.29 -12.44
N SER A 119 -16.00 -0.04 -11.13
CA SER A 119 -16.89 -0.64 -10.14
C SER A 119 -18.34 -0.23 -10.37
N HIS A 120 -18.60 1.06 -10.64
CA HIS A 120 -19.94 1.58 -10.90
C HIS A 120 -20.61 0.95 -12.13
N VAL A 121 -19.84 0.60 -13.17
CA VAL A 121 -20.40 -0.12 -14.32
C VAL A 121 -20.67 -1.58 -13.95
N LEU A 122 -19.69 -2.27 -13.36
CA LEU A 122 -19.76 -3.71 -13.12
C LEU A 122 -20.82 -4.14 -12.10
N ILE A 123 -21.16 -3.28 -11.12
CA ILE A 123 -22.22 -3.58 -10.12
C ILE A 123 -23.59 -3.86 -10.75
N HIS A 124 -23.85 -3.40 -11.98
CA HIS A 124 -25.13 -3.63 -12.67
C HIS A 124 -25.31 -5.08 -13.13
N LYS A 125 -24.21 -5.84 -13.25
CA LYS A 125 -24.23 -7.23 -13.72
C LYS A 125 -23.65 -8.21 -12.73
N TYR A 126 -22.62 -7.81 -11.98
CA TYR A 126 -21.86 -8.70 -11.11
C TYR A 126 -21.88 -8.22 -9.66
N LYS A 127 -21.82 -9.17 -8.72
CA LYS A 127 -21.52 -8.87 -7.31
C LYS A 127 -20.07 -8.39 -7.20
N THR A 128 -19.90 -7.08 -7.11
CA THR A 128 -18.60 -6.42 -7.23
C THR A 128 -18.16 -5.81 -5.90
N LEU A 129 -16.98 -6.19 -5.43
CA LEU A 129 -16.25 -5.54 -4.33
C LEU A 129 -15.21 -4.58 -4.92
N LYS A 130 -14.93 -3.48 -4.22
CA LYS A 130 -13.77 -2.62 -4.52
C LYS A 130 -13.00 -2.27 -3.26
N THR A 131 -11.74 -1.88 -3.39
CA THR A 131 -11.00 -1.29 -2.26
C THR A 131 -11.55 0.10 -1.90
N GLU A 132 -11.89 0.30 -0.64
CA GLU A 132 -12.40 1.58 -0.15
C GLU A 132 -11.28 2.56 0.22
N GLY A 133 -11.54 3.86 0.12
CA GLY A 133 -10.62 4.93 0.53
C GLY A 133 -9.14 4.69 0.13
N ASN A 134 -8.25 4.69 1.13
CA ASN A 134 -6.80 4.50 0.96
C ASN A 134 -6.34 3.06 1.26
N TYR A 135 -7.22 2.05 1.16
CA TYR A 135 -6.86 0.64 1.37
C TYR A 135 -6.20 0.04 0.12
N ASN A 136 -5.14 0.67 -0.36
CA ASN A 136 -4.44 0.35 -1.62
C ASN A 136 -3.00 -0.16 -1.42
N THR A 137 -2.56 -0.34 -0.16
CA THR A 137 -1.31 -1.02 0.20
C THR A 137 -1.55 -2.52 0.44
N LEU A 138 -0.51 -3.35 0.48
CA LEU A 138 -0.63 -4.79 0.79
C LEU A 138 -1.49 -5.07 2.04
N LEU A 139 -1.22 -4.36 3.13
CA LEU A 139 -1.99 -4.52 4.37
C LEU A 139 -3.42 -3.98 4.23
N GLY A 140 -3.61 -2.91 3.45
CA GLY A 140 -4.93 -2.37 3.17
C GLY A 140 -5.80 -3.36 2.40
N VAL A 141 -5.25 -3.90 1.30
CA VAL A 141 -5.90 -4.93 0.48
C VAL A 141 -6.18 -6.19 1.30
N ALA A 142 -5.23 -6.65 2.12
CA ALA A 142 -5.45 -7.79 3.02
C ALA A 142 -6.63 -7.55 3.99
N LYS A 143 -6.80 -6.34 4.50
CA LYS A 143 -7.94 -5.98 5.35
C LYS A 143 -9.26 -5.99 4.58
N THR A 144 -9.30 -5.45 3.37
CA THR A 144 -10.48 -5.51 2.50
C THR A 144 -10.87 -6.97 2.22
N ILE A 145 -9.89 -7.81 1.90
CA ILE A 145 -10.12 -9.25 1.68
C ILE A 145 -10.72 -9.89 2.94
N LEU A 146 -10.13 -9.67 4.12
CA LEU A 146 -10.61 -10.29 5.35
C LEU A 146 -11.97 -9.75 5.80
N GLY A 147 -12.17 -8.43 5.76
CA GLY A 147 -13.35 -7.74 6.26
C GLY A 147 -14.55 -7.81 5.34
N ASP A 148 -14.34 -7.68 4.03
CA ASP A 148 -15.41 -7.30 3.10
C ASP A 148 -15.63 -8.32 1.97
N LEU A 149 -14.62 -9.10 1.58
CA LEU A 149 -14.80 -10.18 0.60
C LEU A 149 -15.78 -11.22 1.13
N ARG A 150 -16.70 -11.67 0.28
CA ARG A 150 -17.74 -12.66 0.55
C ARG A 150 -17.87 -13.65 -0.61
N PRO A 151 -18.29 -14.91 -0.39
CA PRO A 151 -18.35 -15.93 -1.44
C PRO A 151 -19.19 -15.57 -2.66
N GLU A 152 -20.20 -14.72 -2.49
CA GLU A 152 -21.05 -14.22 -3.56
C GLU A 152 -20.38 -13.19 -4.48
N HIS A 153 -19.23 -12.61 -4.09
CA HIS A 153 -18.53 -11.66 -4.94
C HIS A 153 -17.89 -12.37 -6.13
N GLU A 154 -18.18 -11.86 -7.31
CA GLU A 154 -17.68 -12.33 -8.60
C GLU A 154 -16.52 -11.47 -9.10
N ILE A 155 -16.54 -10.17 -8.78
CA ILE A 155 -15.49 -9.23 -9.16
C ILE A 155 -14.89 -8.57 -7.92
N PHE A 156 -13.57 -8.45 -7.88
CA PHE A 156 -12.87 -7.59 -6.93
C PHE A 156 -11.99 -6.57 -7.65
N VAL A 157 -12.39 -5.30 -7.59
CA VAL A 157 -11.65 -4.16 -8.15
C VAL A 157 -10.65 -3.64 -7.13
N CYS A 158 -9.39 -4.01 -7.31
CA CYS A 158 -8.30 -3.78 -6.36
C CYS A 158 -7.41 -2.62 -6.82
N GLU A 159 -7.55 -1.46 -6.18
CA GLU A 159 -6.58 -0.37 -6.33
C GLU A 159 -5.26 -0.73 -5.64
N MET A 160 -4.15 -0.58 -6.36
CA MET A 160 -2.80 -0.94 -5.93
C MET A 160 -1.90 0.29 -5.97
N ALA A 161 -1.41 0.71 -4.81
CA ALA A 161 -0.47 1.81 -4.68
C ALA A 161 0.95 1.26 -4.45
N ALA A 162 1.93 1.98 -5.00
CA ALA A 162 3.35 1.68 -4.83
C ALA A 162 4.05 2.91 -4.27
N TYR A 163 4.84 2.72 -3.22
CA TYR A 163 5.70 3.73 -2.63
C TYR A 163 7.18 3.45 -2.91
N GLN A 164 7.52 2.21 -3.21
CA GLN A 164 8.85 1.74 -3.58
C GLN A 164 8.71 0.54 -4.55
N PRO A 165 9.79 0.16 -5.27
CA PRO A 165 9.80 -1.04 -6.09
C PRO A 165 9.42 -2.30 -5.28
N GLY A 166 8.69 -3.22 -5.89
CA GLY A 166 8.19 -4.46 -5.31
C GLY A 166 6.86 -4.34 -4.56
N ASP A 167 6.37 -3.12 -4.29
CA ASP A 167 5.09 -2.94 -3.58
C ASP A 167 3.90 -3.45 -4.40
N ILE A 168 3.89 -3.24 -5.73
CA ILE A 168 2.81 -3.72 -6.60
C ILE A 168 2.88 -5.24 -6.69
N GLN A 169 4.07 -5.80 -6.94
CA GLN A 169 4.31 -7.24 -6.96
C GLN A 169 3.78 -7.92 -5.68
N ALA A 170 4.07 -7.36 -4.51
CA ALA A 170 3.59 -7.94 -3.25
C ALA A 170 2.05 -7.96 -3.16
N ILE A 171 1.37 -6.93 -3.68
CA ILE A 171 -0.09 -6.88 -3.75
C ILE A 171 -0.62 -7.90 -4.77
N THR A 172 0.02 -8.03 -5.93
CA THR A 172 -0.44 -8.95 -6.98
C THR A 172 -0.23 -10.42 -6.61
N GLU A 173 0.82 -10.75 -5.84
CA GLU A 173 0.98 -12.08 -5.25
C GLU A 173 -0.13 -12.46 -4.27
N LEU A 174 -0.73 -11.47 -3.59
CA LEU A 174 -1.87 -11.67 -2.71
C LEU A 174 -3.18 -11.73 -3.51
N ALA A 175 -3.41 -10.73 -4.36
CA ALA A 175 -4.69 -10.49 -5.01
C ALA A 175 -4.89 -11.29 -6.30
N LYS A 176 -3.81 -11.73 -6.95
CA LYS A 176 -3.79 -12.52 -8.20
C LYS A 176 -4.71 -11.94 -9.29
N PRO A 177 -4.47 -10.69 -9.74
CA PRO A 177 -5.27 -10.08 -10.78
C PRO A 177 -5.26 -10.90 -12.07
N LYS A 178 -6.44 -11.06 -12.68
CA LYS A 178 -6.56 -11.56 -14.06
C LYS A 178 -6.59 -10.40 -15.07
N ILE A 179 -7.02 -9.23 -14.62
CA ILE A 179 -7.07 -8.02 -15.42
C ILE A 179 -6.22 -6.95 -14.73
N GLY A 180 -5.31 -6.32 -15.45
CA GLY A 180 -4.48 -5.22 -14.97
C GLY A 180 -4.78 -3.94 -15.72
N VAL A 181 -4.89 -2.81 -15.01
CA VAL A 181 -5.10 -1.48 -15.60
C VAL A 181 -4.04 -0.53 -15.10
N ILE A 182 -3.24 0.00 -16.02
CA ILE A 182 -2.35 1.14 -15.77
C ILE A 182 -3.07 2.40 -16.20
N THR A 183 -3.18 3.36 -15.29
CA THR A 183 -3.94 4.60 -15.50
C THR A 183 -3.08 5.71 -16.11
N ALA A 184 -1.94 6.02 -15.49
CA ALA A 184 -0.95 6.98 -15.98
C ALA A 184 0.40 6.72 -15.33
N ILE A 185 1.48 7.10 -16.00
CA ILE A 185 2.84 7.16 -15.44
C ILE A 185 3.28 8.62 -15.43
N GLY A 186 3.83 9.04 -14.30
CA GLY A 186 4.36 10.40 -14.16
C GLY A 186 5.15 10.55 -12.87
N PRO A 187 5.89 11.66 -12.74
CA PRO A 187 6.87 11.86 -11.67
C PRO A 187 6.15 11.94 -10.31
N MET A 188 6.32 10.90 -9.49
CA MET A 188 5.74 10.82 -8.16
C MET A 188 6.72 10.08 -7.25
N HIS A 189 6.89 10.57 -6.02
CA HIS A 189 7.79 9.95 -5.03
C HIS A 189 9.22 9.73 -5.57
N LEU A 190 9.76 10.68 -6.36
CA LEU A 190 11.10 10.57 -6.93
C LEU A 190 12.20 10.36 -5.88
N GLU A 191 12.01 10.83 -4.65
CA GLU A 191 12.92 10.53 -3.52
C GLU A 191 13.08 9.03 -3.22
N ARG A 192 12.11 8.21 -3.63
CA ARG A 192 12.08 6.75 -3.38
C ARG A 192 12.26 5.93 -4.64
N PHE A 193 11.73 6.42 -5.75
CA PHE A 193 11.88 5.76 -7.04
C PHE A 193 13.17 6.14 -7.75
N GLU A 194 13.82 7.24 -7.37
CA GLU A 194 15.04 7.79 -7.97
C GLU A 194 14.84 8.29 -9.41
N THR A 195 14.28 7.47 -10.29
CA THR A 195 14.05 7.75 -11.72
C THR A 195 12.61 7.47 -12.14
N GLU A 196 12.16 8.12 -13.23
CA GLU A 196 10.85 7.80 -13.83
C GLU A 196 10.81 6.38 -14.42
N GLU A 197 11.96 5.84 -14.85
CA GLU A 197 12.08 4.47 -15.32
C GLU A 197 11.76 3.45 -14.21
N ASN A 198 12.21 3.71 -12.99
CA ASN A 198 11.85 2.89 -11.83
C ASN A 198 10.36 3.01 -11.48
N ILE A 199 9.74 4.18 -11.67
CA ILE A 199 8.29 4.33 -11.51
C ILE A 199 7.58 3.44 -12.54
N LEU A 200 7.95 3.55 -13.82
CA LEU A 200 7.40 2.75 -14.90
C LEU A 200 7.53 1.25 -14.58
N LYS A 201 8.75 0.78 -14.29
CA LYS A 201 9.02 -0.62 -13.93
C LYS A 201 8.15 -1.09 -12.77
N THR A 202 8.05 -0.29 -11.71
CA THR A 202 7.22 -0.66 -10.55
C THR A 202 5.74 -0.75 -10.90
N LYS A 203 5.22 0.08 -11.81
CA LYS A 203 3.82 -0.05 -12.26
C LYS A 203 3.63 -1.24 -13.19
N LEU A 204 4.64 -1.59 -13.98
CA LEU A 204 4.62 -2.75 -14.87
C LEU A 204 4.64 -4.09 -14.12
N GLU A 205 5.07 -4.13 -12.84
CA GLU A 205 4.92 -5.29 -11.96
C GLU A 205 3.47 -5.85 -11.96
N LEU A 206 2.47 -4.98 -12.16
CA LEU A 206 1.08 -5.42 -12.32
C LEU A 206 0.91 -6.27 -13.59
N ILE A 207 1.37 -5.77 -14.73
CA ILE A 207 1.22 -6.43 -16.03
C ILE A 207 2.05 -7.72 -16.06
N GLU A 208 3.28 -7.68 -15.54
CA GLU A 208 4.16 -8.85 -15.43
C GLU A 208 3.58 -9.96 -14.54
N SER A 209 2.71 -9.61 -13.59
CA SER A 209 2.09 -10.58 -12.68
C SER A 209 0.80 -11.22 -13.21
N LEU A 210 0.29 -10.76 -14.35
CA LEU A 210 -0.92 -11.32 -14.95
C LEU A 210 -0.65 -12.75 -15.45
N PRO A 211 -1.64 -13.65 -15.38
CA PRO A 211 -1.53 -14.98 -15.99
C PRO A 211 -1.46 -14.88 -17.53
N GLU A 212 -1.07 -15.98 -18.20
CA GLU A 212 -0.96 -16.02 -19.67
C GLU A 212 -2.28 -15.70 -20.39
N ASP A 213 -3.42 -16.02 -19.77
CA ASP A 213 -4.77 -15.70 -20.25
C ASP A 213 -5.35 -14.39 -19.65
N GLY A 214 -4.48 -13.59 -19.03
CA GLY A 214 -4.82 -12.30 -18.44
C GLY A 214 -4.84 -11.16 -19.46
N PHE A 215 -5.45 -10.04 -19.07
CA PHE A 215 -5.58 -8.86 -19.93
C PHE A 215 -4.98 -7.62 -19.27
N GLY A 216 -4.08 -6.95 -19.98
CA GLY A 216 -3.47 -5.69 -19.56
C GLY A 216 -4.04 -4.51 -20.35
N PHE A 217 -4.49 -3.47 -19.66
CA PHE A 217 -4.88 -2.19 -20.23
C PHE A 217 -3.84 -1.15 -19.87
N LEU A 218 -3.29 -0.48 -20.89
CA LEU A 218 -2.34 0.61 -20.74
C LEU A 218 -2.77 1.82 -21.58
N PRO A 219 -2.41 3.05 -21.17
CA PRO A 219 -2.58 4.24 -22.01
C PRO A 219 -1.73 4.11 -23.27
N LYS A 220 -2.29 4.50 -24.41
CA LYS A 220 -1.63 4.40 -25.72
C LYS A 220 -0.31 5.18 -25.75
N GLU A 221 -0.23 6.28 -25.01
CA GLU A 221 0.95 7.14 -24.91
C GLU A 221 2.15 6.41 -24.28
N LEU A 222 1.90 5.34 -23.51
CA LEU A 222 2.95 4.52 -22.90
C LEU A 222 3.43 3.38 -23.80
N GLU A 223 2.78 3.15 -24.94
CA GLU A 223 3.12 2.07 -25.87
C GLU A 223 4.61 2.06 -26.24
N PRO A 224 5.28 3.19 -26.59
CA PRO A 224 6.71 3.16 -26.91
C PRO A 224 7.59 2.78 -25.72
N GLN A 225 7.24 3.24 -24.52
CA GLN A 225 7.99 2.95 -23.28
C GLN A 225 7.83 1.48 -22.89
N PHE A 226 6.62 0.93 -23.07
CA PHE A 226 6.29 -0.46 -22.83
C PHE A 226 7.05 -1.38 -23.79
N ILE A 227 6.99 -1.10 -25.10
CA ILE A 227 7.73 -1.84 -26.14
C ILE A 227 9.22 -1.86 -25.80
N LYS A 228 9.82 -0.70 -25.50
CA LYS A 228 11.24 -0.60 -25.11
C LYS A 228 11.55 -1.43 -23.87
N TYR A 229 10.70 -1.38 -22.85
CA TYR A 229 10.89 -2.12 -21.60
C TYR A 229 10.91 -3.64 -21.84
N PHE A 230 9.94 -4.18 -22.58
CA PHE A 230 9.85 -5.62 -22.84
C PHE A 230 10.93 -6.12 -23.83
N HIS A 231 11.33 -5.31 -24.80
CA HIS A 231 12.47 -5.62 -25.67
C HIS A 231 13.78 -5.71 -24.90
N ASN A 232 14.03 -4.78 -23.97
CA ASN A 232 15.28 -4.74 -23.19
C ASN A 232 15.32 -5.79 -22.06
N SER A 233 14.16 -6.26 -21.59
CA SER A 233 14.05 -7.16 -20.44
C SER A 233 14.26 -8.65 -20.78
N ASN A 234 14.80 -9.00 -21.96
CA ASN A 234 14.93 -10.38 -22.43
C ASN A 234 13.60 -11.16 -22.43
N TYR A 235 12.47 -10.51 -22.72
CA TYR A 235 11.25 -11.21 -23.16
C TYR A 235 11.37 -11.55 -24.65
N GLY A 236 12.40 -12.32 -24.99
CA GLY A 236 12.48 -12.99 -26.27
C GLY A 236 11.38 -14.04 -26.37
N SER A 237 10.48 -13.89 -27.34
CA SER A 237 9.61 -14.93 -27.92
C SER A 237 8.23 -15.27 -27.32
N LYS A 238 7.61 -14.46 -26.44
CA LYS A 238 6.21 -14.74 -26.04
C LYS A 238 5.38 -13.48 -25.74
N SER A 239 4.86 -12.85 -26.78
CA SER A 239 3.50 -12.26 -26.82
C SER A 239 3.33 -11.58 -28.17
N LYS A 240 2.32 -12.00 -28.92
CA LYS A 240 1.78 -11.17 -30.01
C LYS A 240 1.04 -10.04 -29.33
N ILE A 241 1.52 -8.83 -29.53
CA ILE A 241 0.76 -7.61 -29.29
C ILE A 241 -0.13 -7.47 -30.54
N GLU A 242 -1.43 -7.71 -30.40
CA GLU A 242 -2.46 -7.37 -31.40
C GLU A 242 -3.12 -6.04 -31.04
#